data_AF-A0A7T5JH41-F1
#
_entry.id   AF-A0A7T5JH41-F1
#
_cell.length_a   1.000
_cell.length_b   1.000
_cell.length_c   1.000
_cell.angle_alpha   90.00
_cell.angle_beta   90.00
_cell.angle_gamma   90.00
#
_symmetry.space_group_name_H-M   'P 1'
#
loop_
_entity.id
_entity.type
_entity.pdbx_description
1 polymer ?
#
loop_
_entity_poly.entity_id
_entity_poly.type
_entity_poly.pdbx_seq_one_letter_code
_entity_poly.pdbx_strand_id
1 'polypeptide(L)'
;MATQTKTRQATKPSLLASLLPYDEKLRLRELAVLRDRVGNELRSKAQFEMDGATFDWTAFRAQFHADYGDLPLADIRANLKTYYGFSNAQDVADAYDKMQELRRARQAQRGY
;
A
#
# COMPACT_ATOMS: atom_id res chain seq x y z
N MET A 1 29.24 29.52 18.35
CA MET A 1 28.19 28.48 18.20
C MET A 1 28.10 28.12 16.72
N ALA A 2 28.46 26.90 16.35
CA ALA A 2 28.50 26.46 14.94
C ALA A 2 27.23 25.67 14.61
N THR A 3 26.41 26.19 13.71
CA THR A 3 25.22 25.55 13.15
C THR A 3 25.64 24.53 12.08
N GLN A 4 25.47 23.24 12.36
CA GLN A 4 25.64 22.18 11.37
C GLN A 4 24.41 22.11 10.45
N THR A 5 24.57 22.55 9.21
CA THR A 5 23.59 22.39 8.14
C THR A 5 23.65 20.95 7.62
N LYS A 6 22.67 20.12 7.98
CA LYS A 6 22.48 18.78 7.39
C LYS A 6 22.05 18.92 5.93
N THR A 7 22.99 18.78 5.00
CA THR A 7 22.71 18.60 3.56
C THR A 7 21.93 17.31 3.35
N ARG A 8 20.63 17.44 3.03
CA ARG A 8 19.80 16.34 2.53
C ARG A 8 20.40 15.87 1.19
N GLN A 9 21.10 14.74 1.19
CA GLN A 9 21.55 14.10 -0.04
C GLN A 9 20.32 13.80 -0.91
N ALA A 10 20.29 14.37 -2.11
CA ALA A 10 19.27 14.08 -3.11
C ALA A 10 19.44 12.61 -3.54
N THR A 11 18.55 11.75 -3.08
CA THR A 11 18.48 10.35 -3.51
C THR A 11 18.18 10.33 -4.99
N LYS A 12 19.13 9.84 -5.81
CA LYS A 12 18.90 9.60 -7.24
C LYS A 12 17.62 8.76 -7.40
N PRO A 13 16.71 9.11 -8.32
CA PRO A 13 15.53 8.29 -8.56
C PRO A 13 15.98 6.88 -8.94
N SER A 14 15.35 5.86 -8.37
CA SER A 14 15.73 4.48 -8.67
C SER A 14 15.51 4.20 -10.16
N LEU A 15 16.35 3.35 -10.76
CA LEU A 15 16.23 2.95 -12.17
C LEU A 15 14.84 2.36 -12.48
N LEU A 16 14.23 1.67 -11.52
CA LEU A 16 12.84 1.20 -11.60
C LEU A 16 11.84 2.36 -11.71
N ALA A 17 12.08 3.47 -11.01
CA ALA A 17 11.22 4.66 -11.10
C ALA A 17 11.34 5.36 -12.47
N SER A 18 12.46 5.24 -13.18
CA SER A 18 12.61 5.75 -14.55
C SER A 18 12.04 4.82 -15.63
N LEU A 19 11.98 3.51 -15.38
CA LEU A 19 11.55 2.51 -16.36
C LEU A 19 10.05 2.25 -16.37
N LEU A 20 9.36 2.50 -15.25
CA LEU A 20 7.92 2.25 -15.15
C LEU A 20 7.11 3.40 -15.76
N PRO A 21 6.18 3.13 -16.70
CA PRO A 21 5.20 4.10 -17.18
C PRO A 21 4.37 4.68 -16.03
N TYR A 22 3.87 5.90 -16.20
CA TYR A 22 3.07 6.58 -15.19
C TYR A 22 1.79 5.78 -14.83
N ASP A 23 1.12 5.22 -15.83
CA ASP A 23 -0.10 4.44 -15.64
C ASP A 23 0.16 3.17 -14.82
N GLU A 24 1.30 2.53 -15.02
CA GLU A 24 1.68 1.35 -14.24
C GLU A 24 1.99 1.73 -12.78
N LYS A 25 2.59 2.91 -12.55
CA LYS A 25 2.78 3.42 -11.18
C LYS A 25 1.44 3.66 -10.49
N LEU A 26 0.47 4.23 -11.19
CA LEU A 26 -0.88 4.42 -10.68
C LEU A 26 -1.56 3.08 -10.38
N ARG A 27 -1.49 2.13 -11.32
CA ARG A 27 -2.03 0.77 -11.16
C ARG A 27 -1.49 0.10 -9.90
N LEU A 28 -0.17 0.07 -9.74
CA LEU A 28 0.47 -0.54 -8.58
C LEU A 28 0.13 0.18 -7.27
N ARG A 29 0.02 1.51 -7.29
CA ARG A 29 -0.38 2.30 -6.11
C ARG A 29 -1.78 1.93 -5.66
N GLU A 30 -2.75 1.94 -6.57
CA GLU A 30 -4.15 1.68 -6.28
C GLU A 30 -4.36 0.19 -5.91
N LEU A 31 -3.67 -0.73 -6.58
CA LEU A 31 -3.65 -2.15 -6.23
C LEU A 31 -3.11 -2.38 -4.81
N ALA A 32 -2.08 -1.62 -4.41
CA ALA A 32 -1.52 -1.71 -3.07
C ALA A 32 -2.53 -1.25 -2.00
N VAL A 33 -3.33 -0.22 -2.28
CA VAL A 33 -4.41 0.24 -1.39
C VAL A 33 -5.51 -0.80 -1.29
N LEU A 34 -5.96 -1.34 -2.43
CA LEU A 34 -6.99 -2.39 -2.46
C LEU A 34 -6.57 -3.58 -1.60
N ARG A 35 -5.33 -4.07 -1.78
CA ARG A 35 -4.78 -5.17 -0.98
C ARG A 35 -4.75 -4.88 0.52
N ASP A 36 -4.36 -3.66 0.89
CA ASP A 36 -4.26 -3.27 2.31
C ASP A 36 -5.66 -3.25 2.96
N ARG A 37 -6.67 -2.74 2.24
CA ARG A 37 -8.05 -2.71 2.70
C ARG A 37 -8.64 -4.10 2.88
N VAL A 38 -8.57 -4.94 1.84
CA VAL A 38 -9.05 -6.33 1.89
C VAL A 38 -8.35 -7.11 3.00
N GLY A 39 -7.01 -6.99 3.10
CA GLY A 39 -6.25 -7.69 4.12
C GLY A 39 -6.59 -7.23 5.55
N ASN A 40 -6.80 -5.93 5.76
CA ASN A 40 -7.18 -5.42 7.09
C ASN A 40 -8.60 -5.88 7.49
N GLU A 41 -9.54 -5.95 6.54
CA GLU A 41 -10.88 -6.48 6.81
C GLU A 41 -10.84 -7.96 7.15
N LEU A 42 -10.15 -8.78 6.35
CA LEU A 42 -10.02 -10.22 6.62
C LEU A 42 -9.29 -10.49 7.93
N ARG A 43 -8.25 -9.71 8.24
CA ARG A 43 -7.58 -9.76 9.55
C ARG A 43 -8.53 -9.41 10.68
N SER A 44 -9.33 -8.36 10.53
CA SER A 44 -10.32 -7.96 11.54
C SER A 44 -11.32 -9.09 11.77
N LYS A 45 -11.86 -9.70 10.70
CA LYS A 45 -12.75 -10.85 10.80
C LYS A 45 -12.09 -12.04 11.49
N ALA A 46 -10.86 -12.40 11.11
CA ALA A 46 -10.13 -13.49 11.76
C ALA A 46 -9.94 -13.23 13.27
N GLN A 47 -9.69 -11.97 13.65
CA GLN A 47 -9.48 -11.60 15.05
C GLN A 47 -10.78 -11.64 15.88
N PHE A 48 -11.90 -11.18 15.33
CA PHE A 48 -13.14 -11.00 16.10
C PHE A 48 -14.17 -12.11 15.90
N GLU A 49 -14.18 -12.78 14.75
CA GLU A 49 -15.20 -13.77 14.38
C GLU A 49 -14.69 -15.22 14.45
N MET A 50 -13.37 -15.45 14.35
CA MET A 50 -12.77 -16.80 14.30
C MET A 50 -11.89 -17.11 15.53
N ASP A 51 -12.40 -16.84 16.74
CA ASP A 51 -11.72 -17.18 18.01
C ASP A 51 -10.25 -16.76 18.11
N GLY A 52 -9.90 -15.60 17.53
CA GLY A 52 -8.53 -15.10 17.55
C GLY A 52 -7.57 -15.85 16.62
N ALA A 53 -8.08 -16.50 15.57
CA ALA A 53 -7.25 -17.13 14.54
C ALA A 53 -6.21 -16.15 13.99
N THR A 54 -4.97 -16.64 13.85
CA THR A 54 -3.86 -15.82 13.34
C THR A 54 -4.02 -15.62 11.85
N PHE A 55 -4.23 -14.38 11.43
CA PHE A 55 -4.29 -14.02 10.02
C PHE A 55 -2.89 -14.09 9.37
N ASP A 56 -2.70 -15.03 8.44
CA ASP A 56 -1.45 -15.15 7.69
C ASP A 56 -1.39 -14.16 6.51
N TRP A 57 -0.66 -13.07 6.74
CA TRP A 57 -0.38 -12.06 5.71
C TRP A 57 0.40 -12.58 4.51
N THR A 58 1.22 -13.63 4.68
CA THR A 58 2.06 -14.17 3.62
C THR A 58 1.21 -14.95 2.63
N ALA A 59 0.41 -15.90 3.14
CA ALA A 59 -0.55 -16.64 2.33
C ALA A 59 -1.56 -15.71 1.63
N PHE A 60 -2.13 -14.75 2.37
CA PHE A 60 -3.04 -13.76 1.78
C PHE A 60 -2.40 -12.98 0.63
N ARG A 61 -1.15 -12.51 0.78
CA ARG A 61 -0.48 -11.74 -0.28
C ARG A 61 -0.20 -12.56 -1.52
N ALA A 62 0.18 -13.83 -1.35
CA ALA A 62 0.39 -14.74 -2.47
C ALA A 62 -0.91 -14.95 -3.24
N GLN A 63 -2.00 -15.26 -2.53
CA GLN A 63 -3.32 -15.45 -3.14
C GLN A 63 -3.84 -14.17 -3.81
N PHE A 64 -3.76 -13.03 -3.12
CA PHE A 64 -4.17 -11.74 -3.66
C PHE A 64 -3.38 -11.39 -4.93
N HIS A 65 -2.08 -11.69 -4.97
CA HIS A 65 -1.29 -11.43 -6.17
C HIS A 65 -1.66 -12.37 -7.33
N ALA A 66 -1.95 -13.64 -7.06
CA ALA A 66 -2.42 -14.58 -8.07
C ALA A 66 -3.78 -14.17 -8.66
N ASP A 67 -4.70 -13.72 -7.80
CA ASP A 67 -6.07 -13.39 -8.21
C ASP A 67 -6.18 -11.99 -8.82
N TYR A 68 -5.42 -11.01 -8.29
CA TYR A 68 -5.59 -9.60 -8.61
C TYR A 68 -4.34 -8.90 -9.16
N GLY A 69 -3.21 -9.59 -9.25
CA GLY A 69 -1.92 -9.00 -9.66
C GLY A 69 -1.95 -8.34 -11.03
N ASP A 70 -2.74 -8.91 -11.95
CA ASP A 70 -2.86 -8.46 -13.34
C ASP A 70 -4.11 -7.63 -13.61
N LEU A 71 -4.87 -7.22 -12.57
CA LEU A 71 -6.06 -6.41 -12.81
C LEU A 71 -5.70 -5.08 -13.50
N PRO A 72 -6.49 -4.67 -14.51
CA PRO A 72 -6.44 -3.33 -15.08
C PRO A 72 -6.74 -2.25 -14.03
N LEU A 73 -6.17 -1.07 -14.23
CA LEU A 73 -6.40 0.10 -13.35
C LEU A 73 -7.89 0.45 -13.22
N ALA A 74 -8.66 0.35 -14.29
CA ALA A 74 -10.10 0.64 -14.28
C ALA A 74 -10.87 -0.30 -13.33
N ASP A 75 -10.53 -1.58 -13.33
CA ASP A 75 -11.19 -2.59 -12.48
C ASP A 75 -10.77 -2.43 -11.02
N ILE A 76 -9.52 -2.06 -10.77
CA ILE A 76 -9.05 -1.71 -9.42
C ILE A 76 -9.86 -0.52 -8.87
N ARG A 77 -10.06 0.53 -9.67
CA ARG A 77 -10.87 1.70 -9.29
C ARG A 77 -12.32 1.35 -9.04
N ALA A 78 -12.91 0.51 -9.89
CA ALA A 78 -14.27 0.05 -9.72
C ALA A 78 -14.43 -0.69 -8.39
N ASN A 79 -13.50 -1.60 -8.05
CA ASN A 79 -13.52 -2.31 -6.77
C ASN A 79 -13.33 -1.36 -5.57
N LEU A 80 -12.36 -0.43 -5.65
CA LEU A 80 -12.12 0.56 -4.60
C LEU A 80 -13.34 1.47 -4.35
N LYS A 81 -14.04 1.86 -5.41
CA LYS A 81 -15.26 2.65 -5.29
C LYS A 81 -16.40 1.84 -4.69
N THR A 82 -16.65 0.64 -5.23
CA THR A 82 -17.79 -0.21 -4.84
C THR A 82 -17.69 -0.69 -3.40
N TYR A 83 -16.53 -1.16 -2.97
CA TYR A 83 -16.38 -1.78 -1.64
C TYR A 83 -15.86 -0.82 -0.57
N TYR A 84 -15.12 0.23 -0.95
CA TYR A 84 -14.41 1.09 0.00
C TYR A 84 -14.74 2.58 -0.12
N GLY A 85 -15.65 2.96 -1.02
CA GLY A 85 -16.14 4.33 -1.17
C GLY A 85 -15.12 5.34 -1.73
N PHE A 86 -13.97 4.88 -2.22
CA PHE A 86 -12.99 5.75 -2.86
C PHE A 86 -13.54 6.28 -4.19
N SER A 87 -13.91 7.56 -4.19
CA SER A 87 -14.68 8.15 -5.28
C SER A 87 -13.79 8.83 -6.31
N ASN A 88 -12.58 9.22 -5.91
CA ASN A 88 -11.62 9.91 -6.77
C ASN A 88 -10.17 9.40 -6.53
N ALA A 89 -9.27 9.75 -7.44
CA ALA A 89 -7.87 9.32 -7.38
C ALA A 89 -7.07 9.97 -6.23
N GLN A 90 -7.52 11.10 -5.70
CA GLN A 90 -6.89 11.80 -4.57
C GLN A 90 -7.13 11.02 -3.27
N ASP A 91 -8.35 10.57 -3.02
CA ASP A 91 -8.69 9.79 -1.82
C ASP A 91 -7.81 8.52 -1.72
N VAL A 92 -7.55 7.87 -2.88
CA VAL A 92 -6.68 6.69 -2.95
C VAL A 92 -5.22 7.07 -2.75
N ALA A 93 -4.78 8.23 -3.25
CA ALA A 93 -3.44 8.76 -3.02
C ALA A 93 -3.21 9.03 -1.53
N ASP A 94 -4.14 9.70 -0.87
CA ASP A 94 -4.06 10.03 0.56
C ASP A 94 -4.03 8.75 1.42
N ALA A 95 -4.85 7.75 1.06
CA ALA A 95 -4.84 6.44 1.71
C ALA A 95 -3.50 5.72 1.53
N TYR A 96 -2.92 5.80 0.33
CA TYR A 96 -1.60 5.23 0.05
C TYR A 96 -0.49 5.93 0.85
N ASP A 97 -0.51 7.26 0.91
CA ASP A 97 0.51 8.03 1.63
C ASP A 97 0.46 7.75 3.14
N LYS A 98 -0.75 7.71 3.72
CA LYS A 98 -0.95 7.28 5.11
C LYS A 98 -0.42 5.85 5.36
N MET A 99 -0.68 4.93 4.44
CA MET A 99 -0.15 3.57 4.52
C MET A 99 1.39 3.55 4.50
N GLN A 100 2.03 4.35 3.64
CA GLN A 100 3.48 4.45 3.57
C GLN A 100 4.07 5.11 4.83
N GLU A 101 3.43 6.14 5.36
CA GLU A 101 3.82 6.78 6.61
C GLU A 101 3.80 5.78 7.77
N LEU A 102 2.72 5.00 7.92
CA LEU A 102 2.63 3.96 8.94
C LEU A 102 3.68 2.85 8.77
N ARG A 103 4.06 2.52 7.53
CA ARG A 103 5.14 1.56 7.25
C ARG A 103 6.50 2.13 7.65
N ARG A 104 6.77 3.38 7.29
CA ARG A 104 8.00 4.09 7.67
C ARG A 104 8.12 4.24 9.18
N ALA A 105 7.04 4.62 9.86
CA ALA A 105 7.00 4.71 11.32
C ALA A 105 7.30 3.35 11.99
N ARG A 106 6.69 2.26 11.48
CA ARG A 106 6.96 0.90 11.97
C ARG A 106 8.40 0.45 11.71
N GLN A 107 8.98 0.82 10.56
CA GLN A 107 10.38 0.54 10.24
C GLN A 107 11.33 1.32 11.13
N ALA A 108 11.02 2.59 11.43
CA ALA A 108 11.80 3.41 12.35
C ALA A 108 11.73 2.90 13.81
N GLN A 109 10.57 2.40 14.25
CA GLN A 109 10.42 1.77 15.58
C GLN A 109 11.08 0.39 15.67
N ARG A 110 11.24 -0.32 14.55
CA ARG A 110 11.98 -1.59 14.44
C ARG A 110 13.49 -1.39 14.19
N GLY A 111 14.00 -0.18 14.34
CA GLY A 111 15.41 0.13 14.16
C GLY A 111 16.30 -0.77 15.03
N TYR A 112 17.17 -1.50 14.33
CA TYR A 112 18.42 -2.10 14.81
C TYR A 112 19.34 -1.03 15.42
#